data_AF-A0A962TCJ3-F1
#
_entry.id   AF-A0A962TCJ3-F1
#
_cell.length_a   1.000
_cell.length_b   1.000
_cell.length_c   1.000
_cell.angle_alpha   90.00
_cell.angle_beta   90.00
_cell.angle_gamma   90.00
#
_symmetry.space_group_name_H-M   'P 1'
#
loop_
_entity.id
_entity.type
_entity.pdbx_description
1 polymer ?
#
loop_
_entity_poly.entity_id
_entity_poly.type
_entity_poly.pdbx_seq_one_letter_code
_entity_poly.pdbx_strand_id
1 'polypeptide(L)'
;FSKDAIIEAVHHSSIVGAGYAYVLLLVGVFVTALYSFRMYFLVFHGKGPRHFEPHHDAHDEHGDAEAQEHHPVHDEPRPHESPRVVTVPLILLAIPSVVIGYLTVGPMLFGDFFDGVLAVSAAHDTLGQIDFHGAYAFMLHGMMAPPFWLAMGGLITAWFIYTQKPEIAQSLKTRFAWVHDILDRKYGFDDFNQAVFAGGSKVLGKFLWYVGDRTLIDGVAVNGTANSVGRLSMVVRYLQTGMLYHYAMAIIIGLLGLLAWFVIRG
;
A
#
# COMPACT_ATOMS: atom_id res chain seq x y z
N PHE A 1 -20.03 -3.03 22.01
CA PHE A 1 -19.18 -4.07 22.62
C PHE A 1 -17.69 -3.76 22.50
N SER A 2 -17.01 -4.15 21.40
CA SER A 2 -15.54 -4.01 21.31
C SER A 2 -15.05 -2.57 21.38
N LYS A 3 -15.66 -1.67 20.59
CA LYS A 3 -15.30 -0.25 20.59
C LYS A 3 -15.60 0.41 21.95
N ASP A 4 -16.77 0.17 22.51
CA ASP A 4 -17.18 0.77 23.78
C ASP A 4 -16.27 0.30 24.93
N ALA A 5 -15.89 -0.98 24.95
CA ALA A 5 -14.97 -1.53 25.96
C ALA A 5 -13.59 -0.83 25.92
N ILE A 6 -13.06 -0.54 24.73
CA ILE A 6 -11.78 0.18 24.60
C ILE A 6 -11.93 1.63 25.09
N ILE A 7 -13.02 2.30 24.71
CA ILE A 7 -13.24 3.70 25.10
C ILE A 7 -13.41 3.80 26.63
N GLU A 8 -14.16 2.88 27.23
CA GLU A 8 -14.36 2.81 28.68
C GLU A 8 -13.06 2.45 29.41
N ALA A 9 -12.28 1.50 28.90
CA ALA A 9 -10.97 1.16 29.45
C ALA A 9 -10.00 2.35 29.41
N VAL A 10 -10.06 3.20 28.37
CA VAL A 10 -9.25 4.42 28.31
C VAL A 10 -9.79 5.48 29.27
N HIS A 11 -11.10 5.53 29.49
CA HIS A 11 -11.73 6.43 30.47
C HIS A 11 -11.23 6.16 31.90
N HIS A 12 -11.06 4.89 32.26
CA HIS A 12 -10.50 4.45 33.55
C HIS A 12 -8.97 4.57 33.65
N SER A 13 -8.28 4.93 32.57
CA SER A 13 -6.81 5.03 32.59
C SER A 13 -6.33 6.30 33.28
N SER A 14 -5.41 6.13 34.24
CA SER A 14 -4.76 7.22 34.97
C SER A 14 -3.40 7.62 34.38
N ILE A 15 -2.99 7.00 33.28
CA ILE A 15 -1.71 7.27 32.62
C ILE A 15 -1.70 8.71 32.07
N VAL A 16 -0.54 9.36 32.12
CA VAL A 16 -0.35 10.67 31.49
C VAL A 16 -0.72 10.60 30.00
N GLY A 17 -1.67 11.44 29.58
CA GLY A 17 -2.18 11.47 28.21
C GLY A 17 -3.44 10.62 27.96
N ALA A 18 -3.91 9.83 28.94
CA ALA A 18 -5.14 9.05 28.80
C ALA A 18 -6.38 9.92 28.47
N GLY A 19 -6.55 11.04 29.17
CA GLY A 19 -7.64 11.97 28.89
C GLY A 19 -7.60 12.56 27.47
N TYR A 20 -6.39 12.83 26.95
CA TYR A 20 -6.22 13.27 25.56
C TYR A 20 -6.62 12.16 24.57
N ALA A 21 -6.15 10.93 24.81
CA ALA A 21 -6.51 9.77 23.99
C ALA A 21 -8.03 9.51 24.03
N TYR A 22 -8.66 9.63 25.20
CA TYR A 22 -10.11 9.49 25.37
C TYR A 22 -10.88 10.49 24.50
N VAL A 23 -10.51 11.77 24.53
CA VAL A 23 -11.14 12.81 23.69
C VAL A 23 -10.94 12.51 22.21
N LEU A 24 -9.73 12.10 21.79
CA LEU A 24 -9.48 11.73 20.39
C LEU A 24 -10.31 10.53 19.95
N LEU A 25 -10.48 9.51 20.80
CA LEU A 25 -11.34 8.37 20.51
C LEU A 25 -12.79 8.79 20.33
N LEU A 26 -13.32 9.66 21.20
CA LEU A 26 -14.67 10.21 21.09
C LEU A 26 -14.87 11.02 19.80
N VAL A 27 -13.94 11.91 19.46
CA VAL A 27 -13.96 12.65 18.19
C VAL A 27 -13.88 11.67 17.01
N GLY A 28 -13.03 10.64 17.12
CA GLY A 28 -12.91 9.58 16.13
C GLY A 28 -14.22 8.82 15.90
N VAL A 29 -15.02 8.58 16.94
CA VAL A 29 -16.36 7.97 16.82
C VAL A 29 -17.27 8.83 15.96
N PHE A 30 -17.35 10.13 16.23
CA PHE A 30 -18.15 11.08 15.44
C PHE A 30 -17.69 11.11 13.97
N VAL A 31 -16.39 11.29 13.73
CA VAL A 31 -15.82 11.35 12.37
C VAL A 31 -16.04 10.04 11.61
N THR A 32 -15.92 8.89 12.30
CA THR A 32 -16.14 7.57 11.71
C THR A 32 -17.56 7.39 11.22
N ALA A 33 -18.53 7.73 12.06
CA ALA A 33 -19.93 7.69 11.67
C ALA A 33 -20.19 8.67 10.51
N LEU A 34 -19.66 9.89 10.59
CA LEU A 34 -19.85 10.92 9.57
C LEU A 34 -19.37 10.46 8.18
N TYR A 35 -18.15 9.93 8.05
CA TYR A 35 -17.66 9.51 6.73
C TYR A 35 -18.34 8.24 6.20
N SER A 36 -18.70 7.30 7.10
CA SER A 36 -19.37 6.05 6.71
C SER A 36 -20.78 6.34 6.19
N PHE A 37 -21.54 7.14 6.93
CA PHE A 37 -22.89 7.53 6.51
C PHE A 37 -22.88 8.51 5.35
N ARG A 38 -21.87 9.39 5.22
CA ARG A 38 -21.66 10.18 4.01
C ARG A 38 -21.57 9.28 2.79
N MET A 39 -20.73 8.23 2.82
CA MET A 39 -20.60 7.29 1.72
C MET A 39 -21.93 6.60 1.43
N TYR A 40 -22.60 6.08 2.46
CA TYR A 40 -23.91 5.43 2.32
C TYR A 40 -24.97 6.34 1.66
N PHE A 41 -25.11 7.58 2.13
CA PHE A 41 -26.09 8.52 1.57
C PHE A 41 -25.72 8.94 0.15
N LEU A 42 -24.44 9.19 -0.15
CA LEU A 42 -24.02 9.57 -1.49
C LEU A 42 -24.24 8.44 -2.52
N VAL A 43 -23.96 7.20 -2.14
CA VAL A 43 -24.08 6.04 -3.04
C VAL A 43 -25.52 5.60 -3.21
N PHE A 44 -26.28 5.44 -2.11
CA PHE A 44 -27.61 4.83 -2.17
C PHE A 44 -28.77 5.85 -2.23
N HIS A 45 -28.58 7.06 -1.72
CA HIS A 45 -29.63 8.08 -1.62
C HIS A 45 -29.33 9.34 -2.45
N GLY A 46 -28.15 9.41 -3.06
CA GLY A 46 -27.71 10.52 -3.88
C GLY A 46 -28.52 10.63 -5.17
N LYS A 47 -28.71 11.86 -5.65
CA LYS A 47 -29.34 12.15 -6.95
C LYS A 47 -28.37 12.01 -8.14
N GLY A 48 -27.19 11.41 -7.93
CA GLY A 48 -26.14 11.29 -8.94
C GLY A 48 -26.60 10.55 -10.19
N PRO A 49 -25.85 10.63 -11.30
CA PRO A 49 -26.21 9.97 -12.55
C PRO A 49 -26.36 8.47 -12.27
N ARG A 50 -27.59 7.98 -12.35
CA ARG A 50 -27.86 6.53 -12.38
C ARG A 50 -27.58 5.96 -13.77
N HIS A 51 -27.09 6.81 -14.67
CA HIS A 51 -26.62 6.43 -15.98
C HIS A 51 -25.17 5.99 -15.85
N PHE A 52 -24.99 4.71 -16.11
CA PHE A 52 -23.70 4.17 -16.53
C PHE A 52 -23.39 4.83 -17.87
N GLU A 53 -22.58 5.89 -17.88
CA GLU A 53 -21.85 6.20 -19.10
C GLU A 53 -20.86 5.04 -19.25
N PRO A 54 -20.93 4.22 -20.32
CA PRO A 54 -19.89 3.26 -20.58
C PRO A 54 -18.61 4.08 -20.79
N HIS A 55 -17.74 4.07 -19.79
CA HIS A 55 -16.35 4.39 -20.00
C HIS A 55 -15.84 3.34 -20.98
N HIS A 56 -15.83 3.70 -22.27
CA HIS A 56 -14.95 3.05 -23.21
C HIS A 56 -13.55 3.35 -22.71
N ASP A 57 -12.98 2.40 -21.99
CA ASP A 57 -11.55 2.34 -21.75
C ASP A 57 -10.89 2.48 -23.12
N ALA A 58 -10.19 3.61 -23.33
CA ALA A 58 -9.33 3.81 -24.46
C ALA A 58 -8.15 2.85 -24.30
N HIS A 59 -8.37 1.59 -24.68
CA HIS A 59 -7.31 0.67 -24.98
C HIS A 59 -6.73 1.11 -26.32
N ASP A 60 -5.63 1.87 -26.23
CA ASP A 60 -4.63 1.93 -27.28
C ASP A 60 -4.21 0.49 -27.61
N GLU A 61 -4.59 -0.03 -28.77
CA GLU A 61 -3.79 -1.04 -29.48
C GLU A 61 -4.23 -1.16 -30.93
N HIS A 62 -3.24 -1.08 -31.82
CA HIS A 62 -3.34 -1.30 -33.25
C HIS A 62 -3.91 -2.70 -33.56
N GLY A 63 -4.97 -2.78 -34.36
CA GLY A 63 -5.49 -4.06 -34.85
C GLY A 63 -6.68 -3.90 -35.78
N ASP A 64 -6.38 -3.79 -37.08
CA ASP A 64 -7.11 -4.26 -38.26
C ASP A 64 -8.63 -4.00 -38.44
N ALA A 65 -8.93 -3.55 -39.66
CA ALA A 65 -10.25 -3.36 -40.20
C ALA A 65 -11.02 -4.69 -40.34
N GLU A 66 -12.36 -4.56 -40.35
CA GLU A 66 -13.39 -5.56 -40.71
C GLU A 66 -13.99 -6.41 -39.57
N ALA A 67 -14.98 -5.82 -38.87
CA ALA A 67 -16.26 -6.47 -38.53
C ALA A 67 -17.17 -5.44 -37.83
N GLN A 68 -18.02 -4.74 -38.60
CA GLN A 68 -19.19 -4.07 -38.03
C GLN A 68 -20.23 -5.13 -37.68
N GLU A 69 -20.07 -5.80 -36.54
CA GLU A 69 -21.16 -6.53 -35.92
C GLU A 69 -22.09 -5.53 -35.24
N HIS A 70 -23.35 -5.55 -35.69
CA HIS A 70 -24.47 -4.86 -35.07
C HIS A 70 -24.62 -5.34 -33.62
N HIS A 71 -23.96 -4.67 -32.67
CA HIS A 71 -24.34 -4.80 -31.27
C HIS A 71 -25.73 -4.20 -31.10
N PRO A 72 -26.75 -5.00 -30.73
CA PRO A 72 -28.03 -4.45 -30.32
C PRO A 72 -27.75 -3.49 -29.16
N VAL A 73 -28.40 -2.33 -29.18
CA VAL A 73 -28.45 -1.41 -28.04
C VAL A 73 -29.11 -2.18 -26.89
N HIS A 74 -28.29 -2.88 -26.11
CA HIS A 74 -28.75 -3.57 -24.92
C HIS A 74 -29.24 -2.51 -23.95
N ASP A 75 -30.46 -2.75 -23.46
CA ASP A 75 -31.16 -1.96 -22.45
C ASP A 75 -30.19 -1.40 -21.41
N GLU A 76 -30.38 -0.12 -21.05
CA GLU A 76 -29.66 0.56 -19.98
C GLU A 76 -29.39 -0.40 -18.81
N PRO A 77 -28.14 -0.62 -18.37
CA PRO A 77 -27.83 -1.56 -17.31
C PRO A 77 -28.49 -1.09 -16.01
N ARG A 78 -29.68 -1.64 -15.74
CA ARG A 78 -30.40 -1.41 -14.49
C ARG A 78 -29.61 -2.09 -13.37
N PRO A 79 -29.46 -1.45 -12.20
CA PRO A 79 -28.88 -2.11 -11.04
C PRO A 79 -29.65 -3.40 -10.76
N HIS A 80 -28.97 -4.53 -10.84
CA HIS A 80 -29.50 -5.83 -10.46
C HIS A 80 -28.79 -6.32 -9.20
N GLU A 81 -29.46 -7.21 -8.47
CA GLU A 81 -28.85 -7.85 -7.32
C GLU A 81 -27.59 -8.63 -7.74
N SER A 82 -26.64 -8.71 -6.83
CA SER A 82 -25.43 -9.49 -7.02
C SER A 82 -25.75 -10.99 -7.21
N PRO A 83 -24.97 -11.74 -8.00
CA PRO A 83 -25.14 -13.19 -8.10
C PRO A 83 -25.01 -13.86 -6.72
N ARG A 84 -25.65 -15.02 -6.55
CA ARG A 84 -25.64 -15.76 -5.26
C ARG A 84 -24.24 -16.06 -4.73
N VAL A 85 -23.24 -16.16 -5.60
CA VAL A 85 -21.82 -16.36 -5.23
C VAL A 85 -21.28 -15.19 -4.40
N VAL A 86 -21.86 -13.99 -4.52
CA VAL A 86 -21.50 -12.80 -3.72
C VAL A 86 -22.46 -12.62 -2.55
N THR A 87 -23.78 -12.71 -2.77
CA THR A 87 -24.79 -12.43 -1.74
C THR A 87 -24.72 -13.42 -0.58
N VAL A 88 -24.51 -14.71 -0.85
CA VAL A 88 -24.51 -15.74 0.20
C VAL A 88 -23.32 -15.55 1.16
N PRO A 89 -22.07 -15.38 0.72
CA PRO A 89 -20.97 -15.03 1.63
C PRO A 89 -21.21 -13.77 2.45
N LEU A 90 -21.76 -12.70 1.85
CA LEU A 90 -22.04 -11.46 2.59
C LEU A 90 -23.06 -11.67 3.71
N ILE A 91 -24.13 -12.43 3.46
CA ILE A 91 -25.14 -12.78 4.48
C ILE A 91 -24.49 -13.66 5.57
N LEU A 92 -23.70 -14.66 5.17
CA LEU A 92 -23.02 -15.56 6.11
C LEU A 92 -22.01 -14.81 6.99
N LEU A 93 -21.40 -13.72 6.52
CA LEU A 93 -20.54 -12.84 7.33
C LEU A 93 -21.35 -11.90 8.23
N ALA A 94 -22.53 -11.46 7.80
CA ALA A 94 -23.39 -10.57 8.59
C ALA A 94 -23.96 -11.25 9.85
N ILE A 95 -24.37 -12.51 9.76
CA ILE A 95 -24.93 -13.28 10.89
C ILE A 95 -23.98 -13.31 12.11
N PRO A 96 -22.73 -13.80 12.01
CA PRO A 96 -21.81 -13.79 13.13
C PRO A 96 -21.45 -12.37 13.55
N SER A 97 -21.38 -11.40 12.64
CA SER A 97 -21.09 -10.00 12.98
C SER A 97 -22.11 -9.40 13.96
N VAL A 98 -23.38 -9.80 13.86
CA VAL A 98 -24.46 -9.34 14.77
C VAL A 98 -24.40 -10.08 16.12
N VAL A 99 -24.08 -11.37 16.12
CA VAL A 99 -24.25 -12.25 17.29
C VAL A 99 -22.98 -12.38 18.13
N ILE A 100 -21.80 -12.42 17.50
CA ILE A 100 -20.55 -12.82 18.15
C ILE A 100 -20.19 -11.89 19.31
N GLY A 101 -20.40 -10.58 19.16
CA GLY A 101 -20.11 -9.61 20.20
C GLY A 101 -20.89 -9.86 21.48
N TYR A 102 -22.17 -10.24 21.38
CA TYR A 102 -23.00 -10.54 22.56
C TYR A 102 -22.55 -11.84 23.25
N LEU A 103 -22.21 -12.87 22.48
CA LEU A 103 -21.80 -14.17 23.01
C LEU A 103 -20.40 -14.16 23.61
N THR A 104 -19.46 -13.43 22.99
CA THR A 104 -18.04 -13.53 23.34
C THR A 104 -17.56 -12.43 24.29
N VAL A 105 -18.24 -11.28 24.38
CA VAL A 105 -17.74 -10.13 25.17
C VAL A 105 -17.42 -10.51 26.62
N GLY A 106 -18.30 -11.27 27.28
CA GLY A 106 -18.10 -11.74 28.66
C GLY A 106 -16.88 -12.67 28.79
N PRO A 107 -16.90 -13.87 28.20
CA PRO A 107 -15.81 -14.84 28.38
C PRO A 107 -14.48 -14.36 27.79
N MET A 108 -14.50 -13.53 26.74
CA MET A 108 -13.28 -13.05 26.08
C MET A 108 -12.62 -11.88 26.81
N LEU A 109 -13.39 -10.87 27.23
CA LEU A 109 -12.83 -9.65 27.83
C LEU A 109 -12.81 -9.66 29.36
N PHE A 110 -13.77 -10.33 29.98
CA PHE A 110 -13.98 -10.32 31.44
C PHE A 110 -13.86 -11.72 32.08
N GLY A 111 -13.42 -12.71 31.30
CA GLY A 111 -13.14 -14.07 31.76
C GLY A 111 -11.67 -14.46 31.54
N ASP A 112 -11.39 -15.75 31.61
CA ASP A 112 -10.00 -16.26 31.65
C ASP A 112 -9.37 -16.45 30.25
N PHE A 113 -10.02 -15.98 29.18
CA PHE A 113 -9.58 -16.25 27.80
C PHE A 113 -8.17 -15.72 27.49
N PHE A 114 -7.79 -14.58 28.05
CA PHE A 114 -6.45 -13.99 27.91
C PHE A 114 -5.56 -14.23 29.12
N ASP A 115 -5.99 -15.04 30.10
CA ASP A 115 -5.19 -15.32 31.28
C ASP A 115 -3.89 -16.04 30.90
N GLY A 116 -2.78 -15.58 31.47
CA GLY A 116 -1.42 -16.06 31.15
C GLY A 116 -0.89 -15.69 29.75
N VAL A 117 -1.69 -15.07 28.86
CA VAL A 117 -1.25 -14.62 27.52
C VAL A 117 -0.65 -13.22 27.57
N LEU A 118 -1.22 -12.34 28.40
CA LEU A 118 -0.81 -10.95 28.53
C LEU A 118 -0.38 -10.65 29.97
N ALA A 119 0.85 -10.19 30.15
CA ALA A 119 1.31 -9.69 31.44
C ALA A 119 0.86 -8.23 31.61
N VAL A 120 -0.24 -8.01 32.33
CA VAL A 120 -0.75 -6.67 32.65
C VAL A 120 -0.38 -6.32 34.10
N SER A 121 0.31 -5.20 34.28
CA SER A 121 0.57 -4.68 35.63
C SER A 121 -0.74 -4.24 36.28
N ALA A 122 -0.93 -4.54 37.57
CA ALA A 122 -2.11 -4.10 38.32
C ALA A 122 -2.32 -2.57 38.27
N ALA A 123 -1.26 -1.79 38.08
CA ALA A 123 -1.35 -0.34 37.92
C ALA A 123 -1.96 0.12 36.57
N HIS A 124 -2.04 -0.78 35.58
CA HIS A 124 -2.53 -0.50 34.23
C HIS A 124 -3.71 -1.39 33.83
N ASP A 125 -4.29 -2.13 34.77
CA ASP A 125 -5.49 -2.93 34.52
C ASP A 125 -6.72 -2.01 34.54
N THR A 126 -6.98 -1.38 33.40
CA THR A 126 -8.13 -0.49 33.23
C THR A 126 -9.38 -1.23 32.75
N LEU A 127 -9.21 -2.42 32.18
CA LEU A 127 -10.32 -3.28 31.76
C LEU A 127 -10.99 -3.93 32.98
N GLY A 128 -10.21 -4.36 33.97
CA GLY A 128 -10.71 -4.89 35.24
C GLY A 128 -11.44 -3.87 36.11
N GLN A 129 -11.31 -2.56 35.81
CA GLN A 129 -12.07 -1.49 36.49
C GLN A 129 -13.47 -1.28 35.92
N ILE A 130 -13.78 -1.88 34.78
CA ILE A 130 -15.10 -1.78 34.15
C ILE A 130 -16.07 -2.72 34.87
N ASP A 131 -17.18 -2.16 35.33
CA ASP A 131 -18.20 -2.90 36.07
C ASP A 131 -19.14 -3.70 35.16
N PHE A 132 -18.70 -4.91 34.79
CA PHE A 132 -19.40 -5.76 33.83
C PHE A 132 -20.51 -6.62 34.46
N HIS A 133 -21.76 -6.24 34.23
CA HIS A 133 -22.96 -6.93 34.68
C HIS A 133 -23.62 -7.81 33.61
N GLY A 134 -22.82 -8.38 32.71
CA GLY A 134 -23.29 -9.19 31.59
C GLY A 134 -23.51 -8.39 30.30
N ALA A 135 -23.57 -9.13 29.17
CA ALA A 135 -23.58 -8.54 27.83
C ALA A 135 -24.77 -7.61 27.58
N TYR A 136 -25.96 -7.93 28.10
CA TYR A 136 -27.14 -7.09 27.93
C TYR A 136 -27.02 -5.76 28.68
N ALA A 137 -26.57 -5.78 29.94
CA ALA A 137 -26.36 -4.57 30.73
C ALA A 137 -25.29 -3.68 30.09
N PHE A 138 -24.18 -4.29 29.63
CA PHE A 138 -23.11 -3.58 28.93
C PHE A 138 -23.59 -2.93 27.62
N MET A 139 -24.47 -3.60 26.87
CA MET A 139 -25.10 -3.03 25.67
C MET A 139 -25.94 -1.80 25.99
N LEU A 140 -26.79 -1.86 27.03
CA LEU A 140 -27.61 -0.72 27.45
C LEU A 140 -26.76 0.45 27.95
N HIS A 141 -25.69 0.16 28.71
CA HIS A 141 -24.73 1.17 29.13
C HIS A 141 -24.12 1.89 27.91
N GLY A 142 -23.66 1.12 26.91
CA GLY A 142 -23.10 1.68 25.68
C GLY A 142 -24.06 2.60 24.91
N MET A 143 -25.37 2.31 24.93
CA MET A 143 -26.38 3.18 24.31
C MET A 143 -26.56 4.51 25.04
N MET A 144 -26.32 4.54 26.35
CA MET A 144 -26.38 5.76 27.15
C MET A 144 -25.04 6.53 27.16
N ALA A 145 -23.95 5.86 26.79
CA ALA A 145 -22.62 6.42 26.81
C ALA A 145 -22.40 7.48 25.70
N PRO A 146 -21.47 8.44 25.90
CA PRO A 146 -21.14 9.46 24.91
C PRO A 146 -20.82 8.95 23.48
N PRO A 147 -20.11 7.82 23.29
CA PRO A 147 -19.83 7.30 21.95
C PRO A 147 -21.07 7.06 21.09
N PHE A 148 -22.15 6.52 21.66
CA PHE A 148 -23.38 6.26 20.91
C PHE A 148 -24.00 7.56 20.37
N TRP A 149 -24.13 8.57 21.22
CA TRP A 149 -24.69 9.87 20.84
C TRP A 149 -23.80 10.62 19.85
N LEU A 150 -22.48 10.51 19.98
CA LEU A 150 -21.54 11.08 19.01
C LEU A 150 -21.63 10.38 17.64
N ALA A 151 -21.77 9.05 17.62
CA ALA A 151 -21.99 8.31 16.38
C ALA A 151 -23.32 8.74 15.73
N MET A 152 -24.37 8.91 16.52
CA MET A 152 -25.67 9.37 16.03
C MET A 152 -25.62 10.83 15.54
N GLY A 153 -24.87 11.69 16.21
CA GLY A 153 -24.56 13.04 15.75
C GLY A 153 -23.84 13.04 14.40
N GLY A 154 -22.88 12.13 14.19
CA GLY A 154 -22.21 11.95 12.91
C GLY A 154 -23.16 11.49 11.80
N LEU A 155 -24.04 10.53 12.09
CA LEU A 155 -25.10 10.07 11.18
C LEU A 155 -26.04 11.22 10.79
N ILE A 156 -26.58 11.94 11.77
CA ILE A 156 -27.54 13.04 11.55
C ILE A 156 -26.87 14.16 10.74
N THR A 157 -25.61 14.48 11.05
CA THR A 157 -24.85 15.50 10.33
C THR A 157 -24.58 15.08 8.88
N ALA A 158 -24.20 13.82 8.64
CA ALA A 158 -24.04 13.29 7.28
C ALA A 158 -25.35 13.35 6.51
N TRP A 159 -26.45 12.88 7.11
CA TRP A 159 -27.78 12.91 6.48
C TRP A 159 -28.17 14.34 6.10
N PHE A 160 -28.04 15.29 7.02
CA PHE A 160 -28.42 16.68 6.80
C PHE A 160 -27.57 17.34 5.70
N ILE A 161 -26.24 17.21 5.78
CA ILE A 161 -25.34 17.84 4.80
C ILE A 161 -25.50 17.19 3.43
N TYR A 162 -25.46 15.86 3.32
CA TYR A 162 -25.35 15.21 2.00
C TYR A 162 -26.70 14.91 1.34
N THR A 163 -27.80 14.85 2.10
CA THR A 163 -29.15 14.61 1.53
C THR A 163 -29.97 15.90 1.44
N GLN A 164 -29.92 16.76 2.46
CA GLN A 164 -30.79 17.95 2.54
C GLN A 164 -30.11 19.22 2.03
N LYS A 165 -28.85 19.50 2.43
CA LYS A 165 -28.14 20.74 2.08
C LYS A 165 -26.70 20.53 1.60
N PRO A 166 -26.48 19.97 0.38
CA PRO A 166 -25.14 19.70 -0.15
C PRO A 166 -24.24 20.94 -0.29
N GLU A 167 -24.83 22.13 -0.43
CA GLU A 167 -24.12 23.41 -0.49
C GLU A 167 -23.23 23.68 0.73
N ILE A 168 -23.56 23.11 1.89
CA ILE A 168 -22.75 23.22 3.10
C ILE A 168 -21.38 22.59 2.86
N ALA A 169 -21.33 21.40 2.24
CA ALA A 169 -20.07 20.70 1.97
C ALA A 169 -19.20 21.50 0.99
N GLN A 170 -19.81 22.06 -0.07
CA GLN A 170 -19.09 22.88 -1.05
C GLN A 170 -18.55 24.17 -0.42
N SER A 171 -19.37 24.84 0.40
CA SER A 171 -18.97 26.05 1.13
C SER A 171 -17.81 25.77 2.09
N LEU A 172 -17.86 24.63 2.80
CA LEU A 172 -16.81 24.24 3.74
C LEU A 172 -15.49 23.93 3.02
N LYS A 173 -15.56 23.24 1.86
CA LYS A 173 -14.40 23.01 0.99
C LYS A 173 -13.75 24.33 0.55
N THR A 174 -14.53 25.31 0.10
CA THR A 174 -13.98 26.60 -0.34
C THR A 174 -13.38 27.40 0.81
N ARG A 175 -14.03 27.44 1.98
CA ARG A 175 -13.56 28.18 3.15
C ARG A 175 -12.31 27.57 3.79
N PHE A 176 -12.23 26.24 3.82
CA PHE A 176 -11.12 25.50 4.41
C PHE A 176 -10.31 24.76 3.34
N ALA A 177 -10.11 25.39 2.18
CA ALA A 177 -9.44 24.78 1.02
C ALA A 177 -8.07 24.19 1.38
N TRP A 178 -7.26 24.91 2.17
CA TRP A 178 -5.95 24.43 2.59
C TRP A 178 -6.02 23.16 3.46
N VAL A 179 -6.98 23.07 4.40
CA VAL A 179 -7.18 21.88 5.23
C VAL A 179 -7.68 20.73 4.37
N HIS A 180 -8.68 21.02 3.53
CA HIS A 180 -9.24 20.05 2.60
C HIS A 180 -8.14 19.46 1.70
N ASP A 181 -7.29 20.29 1.12
CA ASP A 181 -6.22 19.85 0.22
C ASP A 181 -5.17 18.98 0.93
N ILE A 182 -4.83 19.28 2.19
CA ILE A 182 -3.95 18.43 3.00
C ILE A 182 -4.59 17.04 3.21
N LEU A 183 -5.88 17.01 3.58
CA LEU A 183 -6.59 15.75 3.83
C LEU A 183 -6.81 14.94 2.55
N ASP A 184 -7.15 15.61 1.45
CA ASP A 184 -7.40 15.01 0.13
C ASP A 184 -6.11 14.40 -0.45
N ARG A 185 -4.96 15.07 -0.25
CA ARG A 185 -3.63 14.53 -0.56
C ARG A 185 -3.11 13.55 0.50
N LYS A 186 -3.96 13.05 1.41
CA LYS A 186 -3.61 12.07 2.46
C LYS A 186 -2.39 12.51 3.28
N TYR A 187 -2.37 13.78 3.67
CA TYR A 187 -1.27 14.44 4.39
C TYR A 187 0.05 14.56 3.60
N GLY A 188 0.04 14.27 2.30
CA GLY A 188 1.24 14.28 1.45
C GLY A 188 2.14 13.05 1.62
N PHE A 189 1.70 12.02 2.37
CA PHE A 189 2.50 10.81 2.58
C PHE A 189 2.71 10.01 1.28
N ASP A 190 1.69 9.92 0.43
CA ASP A 190 1.79 9.26 -0.86
C ASP A 190 2.76 10.02 -1.78
N ASP A 191 2.65 11.34 -1.85
CA ASP A 191 3.54 12.20 -2.65
C ASP A 191 4.99 12.09 -2.17
N PHE A 192 5.20 12.10 -0.85
CA PHE A 192 6.50 11.88 -0.24
C PHE A 192 7.07 10.51 -0.60
N ASN A 193 6.27 9.45 -0.48
CA ASN A 193 6.72 8.10 -0.77
C ASN A 193 7.10 7.94 -2.24
N GLN A 194 6.27 8.48 -3.13
CA GLN A 194 6.51 8.46 -4.57
C GLN A 194 7.75 9.27 -4.96
N ALA A 195 7.96 10.45 -4.36
CA ALA A 195 9.11 11.29 -4.65
C ALA A 195 10.42 10.71 -4.09
N VAL A 196 10.42 10.31 -2.82
CA VAL A 196 11.62 9.91 -2.09
C VAL A 196 11.97 8.46 -2.33
N PHE A 197 11.06 7.53 -2.06
CA PHE A 197 11.37 6.10 -2.17
C PHE A 197 11.29 5.63 -3.61
N ALA A 198 10.16 5.81 -4.30
CA ALA A 198 10.03 5.33 -5.67
C ALA A 198 10.93 6.14 -6.65
N GLY A 199 10.91 7.47 -6.55
CA GLY A 199 11.76 8.36 -7.33
C GLY A 199 13.25 8.15 -7.05
N GLY A 200 13.64 8.15 -5.76
CA GLY A 200 15.02 7.91 -5.34
C GLY A 200 15.56 6.56 -5.78
N SER A 201 14.76 5.48 -5.65
CA SER A 201 15.16 4.14 -6.09
C SER A 201 15.39 4.06 -7.60
N LYS A 202 14.55 4.74 -8.41
CA LYS A 202 14.73 4.81 -9.87
C LYS A 202 16.01 5.57 -10.25
N VAL A 203 16.32 6.66 -9.57
CA VAL A 203 17.55 7.43 -9.81
C VAL A 203 18.78 6.60 -9.43
N LEU A 204 18.76 5.95 -8.26
CA LEU A 204 19.84 5.09 -7.81
C LEU A 204 20.05 3.91 -8.78
N GLY A 205 18.96 3.26 -9.22
CA GLY A 205 19.02 2.19 -10.21
C GLY A 205 19.62 2.64 -11.54
N LYS A 206 19.21 3.81 -12.05
CA LYS A 206 19.82 4.40 -13.26
C LYS A 206 21.31 4.68 -13.07
N PHE A 207 21.70 5.23 -11.91
CA PHE A 207 23.09 5.49 -11.61
C PHE A 207 23.93 4.19 -11.61
N LEU A 208 23.46 3.14 -10.92
CA LEU A 208 24.13 1.85 -10.89
C LEU A 208 24.24 1.21 -12.28
N TRP A 209 23.22 1.35 -13.11
CA TRP A 209 23.26 0.85 -14.49
C TRP A 209 24.25 1.62 -15.37
N TYR A 210 24.17 2.96 -15.40
CA TYR A 210 25.04 3.76 -16.26
C TYR A 210 26.51 3.69 -15.82
N VAL A 211 26.77 3.83 -14.52
CA VAL A 211 28.14 3.91 -13.99
C VAL A 211 28.71 2.52 -13.74
N GLY A 212 27.96 1.66 -13.06
CA GLY A 212 28.41 0.31 -12.73
C GLY A 212 28.50 -0.56 -13.97
N ASP A 213 27.37 -0.79 -14.63
CA ASP A 213 27.30 -1.78 -15.71
C ASP A 213 27.95 -1.26 -16.99
N ARG A 214 27.38 -0.21 -17.58
CA ARG A 214 27.79 0.25 -18.91
C ARG A 214 29.20 0.84 -18.94
N THR A 215 29.60 1.56 -17.90
CA THR A 215 30.91 2.24 -17.89
C THR A 215 32.01 1.33 -17.33
N LEU A 216 31.79 0.71 -16.16
CA LEU A 216 32.83 -0.08 -15.50
C LEU A 216 32.93 -1.49 -16.10
N ILE A 217 31.81 -2.21 -16.25
CA ILE A 217 31.82 -3.59 -16.73
C ILE A 217 32.03 -3.60 -18.25
N ASP A 218 31.10 -3.04 -19.01
CA ASP A 218 31.17 -3.10 -20.48
C ASP A 218 32.36 -2.28 -21.01
N GLY A 219 32.53 -1.07 -20.51
CA GLY A 219 33.57 -0.15 -20.96
C GLY A 219 34.97 -0.60 -20.58
N VAL A 220 35.25 -0.68 -19.28
CA VAL A 220 36.61 -0.92 -18.76
C VAL A 220 36.95 -2.41 -18.76
N ALA A 221 36.10 -3.26 -18.19
CA ALA A 221 36.43 -4.68 -18.03
C ALA A 221 36.36 -5.44 -19.35
N VAL A 222 35.30 -5.29 -20.14
CA VAL A 222 35.10 -6.06 -21.38
C VAL A 222 35.81 -5.39 -22.57
N ASN A 223 35.38 -4.19 -22.96
CA ASN A 223 35.95 -3.52 -24.14
C ASN A 223 37.40 -3.07 -23.92
N GLY A 224 37.77 -2.69 -22.68
CA GLY A 224 39.14 -2.33 -22.34
C GLY A 224 40.10 -3.51 -22.46
N THR A 225 39.70 -4.71 -22.02
CA THR A 225 40.53 -5.91 -22.19
C THR A 225 40.61 -6.32 -23.66
N ALA A 226 39.49 -6.33 -24.38
CA ALA A 226 39.45 -6.63 -25.82
C ALA A 226 40.36 -5.68 -26.63
N ASN A 227 40.29 -4.37 -26.37
CA ASN A 227 41.14 -3.38 -27.02
C ASN A 227 42.61 -3.55 -26.66
N SER A 228 42.93 -3.96 -25.43
CA SER A 228 44.30 -4.20 -25.01
C SER A 228 44.90 -5.41 -25.73
N VAL A 229 44.15 -6.50 -25.84
CA VAL A 229 44.54 -7.69 -26.62
C VAL A 229 44.69 -7.35 -28.10
N GLY A 230 43.77 -6.56 -28.65
CA GLY A 230 43.84 -6.08 -30.04
C GLY A 230 45.09 -5.24 -30.31
N ARG A 231 45.43 -4.31 -29.41
CA ARG A 231 46.67 -3.50 -29.49
C ARG A 231 47.90 -4.38 -29.41
N LEU A 232 47.94 -5.34 -28.48
CA LEU A 232 49.04 -6.29 -28.37
C LEU A 232 49.21 -7.09 -29.66
N SER A 233 48.11 -7.58 -30.23
CA SER A 233 48.10 -8.33 -31.49
C SER A 233 48.63 -7.50 -32.67
N MET A 234 48.27 -6.21 -32.73
CA MET A 234 48.78 -5.27 -33.74
C MET A 234 50.29 -5.08 -33.63
N VAL A 235 50.84 -4.98 -32.41
CA VAL A 235 52.29 -4.87 -32.18
C VAL A 235 52.99 -6.18 -32.57
N VAL A 236 52.47 -7.33 -32.13
CA VAL A 236 53.04 -8.65 -32.44
C VAL A 236 53.05 -8.91 -33.95
N ARG A 237 52.08 -8.39 -34.69
CA ARG A 237 52.02 -8.53 -36.15
C ARG A 237 53.26 -7.97 -36.87
N TYR A 238 53.92 -6.94 -36.33
CA TYR A 238 55.16 -6.41 -36.92
C TYR A 238 56.36 -7.36 -36.80
N LEU A 239 56.30 -8.35 -35.91
CA LEU A 239 57.34 -9.41 -35.83
C LEU A 239 57.24 -10.39 -37.01
N GLN A 240 56.09 -10.46 -37.70
CA GLN A 240 55.92 -11.24 -38.92
C GLN A 240 56.23 -10.38 -40.16
N THR A 241 57.49 -10.37 -40.55
CA THR A 241 58.01 -9.56 -41.66
C THR A 241 57.92 -10.24 -43.04
N GLY A 242 57.59 -11.54 -43.09
CA GLY A 242 57.47 -12.31 -44.34
C GLY A 242 58.81 -12.71 -45.00
N MET A 243 59.95 -12.30 -44.44
CA MET A 243 61.28 -12.64 -44.96
C MET A 243 61.80 -13.94 -44.33
N LEU A 244 62.21 -14.92 -45.15
CA LEU A 244 62.70 -16.23 -44.69
C LEU A 244 63.86 -16.15 -43.69
N TYR A 245 64.77 -15.18 -43.85
CA TYR A 245 65.92 -15.00 -42.94
C TYR A 245 65.50 -14.64 -41.50
N HIS A 246 64.45 -13.84 -41.32
CA HIS A 246 63.95 -13.49 -39.98
C HIS A 246 63.40 -14.71 -39.25
N TYR A 247 62.73 -15.63 -39.96
CA TYR A 247 62.24 -16.88 -39.39
C TYR A 247 63.39 -17.84 -39.03
N ALA A 248 64.37 -18.00 -39.93
CA ALA A 248 65.53 -18.85 -39.67
C ALA A 248 66.31 -18.40 -38.42
N MET A 249 66.54 -17.09 -38.27
CA MET A 249 67.19 -16.50 -37.10
C MET A 249 66.38 -16.74 -35.81
N ALA A 250 65.05 -16.60 -35.85
CA ALA A 250 64.19 -16.85 -34.70
C ALA A 250 64.23 -18.33 -34.25
N ILE A 251 64.28 -19.28 -35.19
CA ILE A 251 64.40 -20.71 -34.90
C ILE A 251 65.72 -21.02 -34.19
N ILE A 252 66.85 -20.48 -34.71
CA ILE A 252 68.18 -20.70 -34.13
C ILE A 252 68.25 -20.12 -32.71
N ILE A 253 67.76 -18.89 -32.50
CA ILE A 253 67.70 -18.26 -31.18
C ILE A 253 66.80 -19.06 -30.23
N GLY A 254 65.64 -19.51 -30.69
CA GLY A 254 64.71 -20.33 -29.91
C GLY A 254 65.31 -21.67 -29.48
N LEU A 255 66.02 -22.36 -30.40
CA LEU A 255 66.70 -23.62 -30.12
C LEU A 255 67.85 -23.42 -29.11
N LEU A 256 68.68 -22.40 -29.31
CA LEU A 256 69.75 -22.06 -28.36
C LEU A 256 69.19 -21.70 -26.98
N GLY A 257 68.08 -20.95 -26.92
CA GLY A 257 67.41 -20.60 -25.68
C GLY A 257 66.84 -21.81 -24.95
N LEU A 258 66.17 -22.73 -25.67
CA LEU A 258 65.67 -23.99 -25.11
C LEU A 258 66.81 -24.88 -24.60
N LEU A 259 67.90 -25.00 -25.37
CA LEU A 259 69.07 -25.76 -24.95
C LEU A 259 69.75 -25.15 -23.73
N ALA A 260 69.94 -23.83 -23.70
CA ALA A 260 70.50 -23.14 -22.54
C ALA A 260 69.61 -23.31 -21.31
N TRP A 261 68.28 -23.18 -21.47
CA TRP A 261 67.34 -23.42 -20.38
C TRP A 261 67.39 -24.86 -19.88
N PHE A 262 67.43 -25.84 -20.79
CA PHE A 262 67.56 -27.26 -20.45
C PHE A 262 68.85 -27.56 -19.68
N VAL A 263 69.98 -27.00 -20.12
CA VAL A 263 71.29 -27.16 -19.47
C VAL A 263 71.38 -26.44 -18.12
N ILE A 264 70.62 -25.36 -17.92
CA ILE A 264 70.58 -24.63 -16.64
C ILE A 264 69.61 -25.29 -15.64
N ARG A 265 68.54 -25.94 -16.13
CA ARG A 265 67.54 -26.62 -15.27
C ARG A 265 67.82 -28.09 -15.01
N GLY A 266 68.55 -28.77 -15.88
CA GLY A 266 69.02 -30.14 -15.72
C GLY A 266 70.40 -30.17 -15.10
#